data_AF-A0A7C3H898-F1
#
_entry.id   AF-A0A7C3H898-F1
#
_cell.length_a   1.000
_cell.length_b   1.000
_cell.length_c   1.000
_cell.angle_alpha   90.00
_cell.angle_beta   90.00
_cell.angle_gamma   90.00
#
_symmetry.space_group_name_H-M   'P 1'
#
loop_
_entity.id
_entity.type
_entity.pdbx_description
1 polymer ?
#
loop_
_entity_poly.entity_id
_entity_poly.type
_entity_poly.pdbx_seq_one_letter_code
_entity_poly.pdbx_strand_id
1 'polypeptide(L)'
;MATTKEIRQVIQSAFAGVKLDGGISLDQAKVIDKYGEGVTEQEFKNLPKNENTDDWKAVPDSALEPDPCIAHYDAKGLRYYLPRLILSVLANYDNTSMRVIGTLQALYPEPEFWEYHMKRYSELNNEQKRAIALFVESLPNLVGLDWDDRVMMERALKRYWREYLA
;
A
#
# COMPACT_ATOMS: atom_id res chain seq x y z
N MET A 1 18.83 7.91 12.48
CA MET A 1 17.88 7.36 11.49
C MET A 1 17.03 6.34 12.22
N ALA A 2 15.74 6.24 11.90
CA ALA A 2 14.85 5.27 12.53
C ALA A 2 15.28 3.84 12.18
N THR A 3 15.07 2.91 13.11
CA THR A 3 15.29 1.48 12.96
C THR A 3 14.07 0.80 12.33
N THR A 4 14.24 -0.40 11.77
CA THR A 4 13.13 -1.23 11.27
C THR A 4 12.06 -1.45 12.34
N LYS A 5 12.47 -1.61 13.61
CA LYS A 5 11.54 -1.79 14.74
C LYS A 5 10.69 -0.54 14.99
N GLU A 6 11.30 0.63 14.99
CA GLU A 6 10.58 1.90 15.19
C GLU A 6 9.59 2.17 14.05
N ILE A 7 9.99 1.97 12.79
CA ILE A 7 9.10 2.15 11.65
C ILE A 7 7.91 1.16 11.71
N ARG A 8 8.16 -0.11 12.07
CA ARG A 8 7.10 -1.10 12.27
C ARG A 8 6.08 -0.64 13.32
N GLN A 9 6.54 -0.12 14.45
CA GLN A 9 5.67 0.36 15.53
C GLN A 9 4.85 1.59 15.11
N VAL A 10 5.47 2.53 14.41
CA VAL A 10 4.81 3.74 13.91
C VAL A 10 3.70 3.38 12.91
N ILE A 11 3.98 2.49 11.95
CA ILE A 11 2.98 2.01 10.99
C ILE A 11 1.84 1.27 11.71
N GLN A 12 2.16 0.34 12.61
CA GLN A 12 1.14 -0.40 13.36
C GLN A 12 0.22 0.51 14.17
N SER A 13 0.78 1.57 14.77
CA SER A 13 0.03 2.51 15.60
C SER A 13 -0.87 3.42 14.74
N ALA A 14 -0.34 4.00 13.66
CA ALA A 14 -1.09 4.92 12.79
C ALA A 14 -2.25 4.24 12.05
N PHE A 15 -2.15 2.94 11.81
CA PHE A 15 -3.19 2.15 11.15
C PHE A 15 -4.01 1.29 12.13
N ALA A 16 -3.86 1.49 13.44
CA ALA A 16 -4.62 0.74 14.43
C ALA A 16 -6.14 0.91 14.22
N GLY A 17 -6.88 -0.20 14.17
CA GLY A 17 -8.34 -0.21 14.00
C GLY A 17 -8.84 0.11 12.58
N VAL A 18 -7.96 0.26 11.58
CA VAL A 18 -8.38 0.42 10.18
C VAL A 18 -9.05 -0.85 9.68
N LYS A 19 -10.24 -0.67 9.10
CA LYS A 19 -11.07 -1.70 8.46
C LYS A 19 -11.17 -1.44 6.96
N LEU A 20 -11.54 -2.45 6.18
CA LEU A 20 -11.71 -2.30 4.74
C LEU A 20 -12.89 -1.36 4.41
N ASP A 21 -13.96 -1.38 5.22
CA ASP A 21 -15.07 -0.42 5.20
C ASP A 21 -15.66 -0.13 3.81
N GLY A 22 -15.89 -1.19 3.03
CA GLY A 22 -16.44 -1.09 1.67
C GLY A 22 -15.42 -0.74 0.59
N GLY A 23 -14.14 -0.63 0.92
CA GLY A 23 -13.06 -0.57 -0.06
C GLY A 23 -12.94 -1.85 -0.88
N ILE A 24 -12.22 -1.75 -2.00
CA ILE A 24 -11.97 -2.87 -2.91
C ILE A 24 -11.22 -3.99 -2.19
N SER A 25 -11.82 -5.18 -2.18
CA SER A 25 -11.27 -6.42 -1.62
C SER A 25 -10.17 -7.03 -2.50
N LEU A 26 -9.43 -8.02 -1.99
CA LEU A 26 -8.40 -8.71 -2.78
C LEU A 26 -8.99 -9.38 -4.03
N ASP A 27 -10.12 -10.07 -3.86
CA ASP A 27 -10.77 -10.78 -4.97
C ASP A 27 -11.47 -9.82 -5.94
N GLN A 28 -11.99 -8.69 -5.45
CA GLN A 28 -12.48 -7.61 -6.31
C GLN A 28 -11.35 -7.02 -7.16
N ALA A 29 -10.18 -6.77 -6.58
CA ALA A 29 -9.03 -6.24 -7.32
C ALA A 29 -8.59 -7.17 -8.47
N LYS A 30 -8.62 -8.50 -8.26
CA LYS A 30 -8.35 -9.50 -9.32
C LYS A 30 -9.38 -9.48 -10.44
N VAL A 31 -10.65 -9.22 -10.12
CA VAL A 31 -11.70 -9.09 -11.14
C VAL A 31 -11.51 -7.82 -11.96
N ILE A 32 -11.14 -6.70 -11.32
CA ILE A 32 -10.79 -5.45 -12.02
C ILE A 32 -9.61 -5.67 -12.97
N ASP A 33 -8.59 -6.41 -12.53
CA ASP A 33 -7.41 -6.73 -13.35
C ASP A 33 -7.78 -7.48 -14.63
N LYS A 34 -8.77 -8.37 -14.55
CA LYS A 34 -9.36 -9.09 -15.69
C LYS A 34 -10.45 -8.30 -16.42
N TYR A 35 -10.42 -6.97 -16.33
CA TYR A 35 -11.38 -6.07 -16.99
C TYR A 35 -12.85 -6.31 -16.61
N GLY A 36 -13.13 -6.93 -15.46
CA GLY A 36 -14.49 -7.29 -15.04
C GLY A 36 -15.15 -8.36 -15.89
N GLU A 37 -14.37 -9.13 -16.66
CA GLU A 37 -14.90 -10.13 -17.58
C GLU A 37 -15.78 -11.17 -16.86
N GLY A 38 -17.01 -11.32 -17.35
CA GLY A 38 -17.95 -12.32 -16.86
C GLY A 38 -18.61 -12.02 -15.50
N VAL A 39 -18.52 -10.79 -14.99
CA VAL A 39 -19.10 -10.40 -13.70
C VAL A 39 -19.94 -9.13 -13.85
N THR A 40 -21.21 -9.18 -13.44
CA THR A 40 -22.07 -8.00 -13.35
C THR A 40 -21.68 -7.11 -12.17
N GLU A 41 -22.07 -5.83 -12.17
CA GLU A 41 -21.79 -4.92 -11.05
C GLU A 41 -22.35 -5.46 -9.72
N GLN A 42 -23.51 -6.11 -9.74
CA GLN A 42 -24.12 -6.67 -8.54
C GLN A 42 -23.35 -7.90 -8.03
N GLU A 43 -22.89 -8.78 -8.91
CA GLU A 43 -22.03 -9.91 -8.56
C GLU A 43 -20.69 -9.43 -8.01
N PHE A 44 -20.09 -8.41 -8.63
CA PHE A 44 -18.84 -7.78 -8.18
C PHE A 44 -18.95 -7.25 -6.75
N LYS A 45 -20.04 -6.53 -6.42
CA LYS A 45 -20.30 -6.01 -5.08
C LYS A 45 -20.51 -7.12 -4.04
N ASN A 46 -21.04 -8.26 -4.48
CA ASN A 46 -21.39 -9.40 -3.63
C ASN A 46 -20.31 -10.50 -3.62
N LEU A 47 -19.14 -10.27 -4.21
CA LEU A 47 -18.05 -11.24 -4.18
C LEU A 47 -17.72 -11.64 -2.74
N PRO A 48 -17.54 -12.94 -2.47
CA PRO A 48 -17.11 -13.40 -1.15
C PRO A 48 -15.79 -12.74 -0.78
N LYS A 49 -15.68 -12.29 0.47
CA LYS A 49 -14.42 -11.76 1.01
C LYS A 49 -13.78 -12.88 1.83
N ASN A 50 -12.73 -13.46 1.29
CA ASN A 50 -12.03 -14.60 1.90
C ASN A 50 -10.97 -14.13 2.91
N GLU A 51 -10.62 -12.86 2.88
CA GLU A 51 -9.79 -12.17 3.86
C GLU A 51 -10.60 -11.65 5.05
N ASN A 52 -9.91 -11.47 6.19
CA ASN A 52 -10.46 -10.65 7.26
C ASN A 52 -10.59 -9.21 6.74
N THR A 53 -11.71 -8.53 7.01
CA THR A 53 -11.96 -7.14 6.59
C THR A 53 -12.02 -6.15 7.75
N ASP A 54 -11.92 -6.65 8.98
CA ASP A 54 -12.01 -5.89 10.23
C ASP A 54 -10.65 -5.62 10.88
N ASP A 55 -9.61 -6.38 10.52
CA ASP A 55 -8.25 -6.21 11.02
C ASP A 55 -7.23 -6.52 9.92
N TRP A 56 -6.57 -5.48 9.39
CA TRP A 56 -5.57 -5.62 8.33
C TRP A 56 -4.37 -6.48 8.75
N LYS A 57 -4.09 -6.61 10.06
CA LYS A 57 -3.00 -7.46 10.56
C LYS A 57 -3.30 -8.94 10.34
N ALA A 58 -4.57 -9.32 10.24
CA ALA A 58 -5.00 -10.69 10.03
C ALA A 58 -4.91 -11.12 8.55
N VAL A 59 -4.58 -10.19 7.62
CA VAL A 59 -4.33 -10.54 6.22
C VAL A 59 -2.99 -11.30 6.13
N PRO A 60 -2.97 -12.56 5.69
CA PRO A 60 -1.75 -13.35 5.59
C PRO A 60 -0.88 -12.86 4.43
N ASP A 61 0.45 -12.99 4.54
CA ASP A 61 1.38 -12.65 3.45
C ASP A 61 1.04 -13.39 2.15
N SER A 62 0.63 -14.65 2.28
CA SER A 62 0.23 -15.50 1.14
C SER A 62 -0.97 -14.97 0.36
N ALA A 63 -1.76 -14.05 0.92
CA ALA A 63 -2.85 -13.39 0.21
C ALA A 63 -2.39 -12.12 -0.56
N LEU A 64 -1.20 -11.59 -0.24
CA LEU A 64 -0.62 -10.40 -0.85
C LEU A 64 0.45 -10.71 -1.89
N GLU A 65 0.99 -11.93 -1.93
CA GLU A 65 2.02 -12.35 -2.90
C GLU A 65 1.47 -12.78 -4.28
N PRO A 66 0.38 -13.57 -4.39
CA PRO A 66 -0.10 -14.02 -5.69
C PRO A 66 -0.90 -12.90 -6.36
N ASP A 67 -0.27 -12.25 -7.34
CA ASP A 67 -0.85 -11.20 -8.17
C ASP A 67 -1.39 -10.01 -7.37
N PRO A 68 -0.50 -9.22 -6.75
CA PRO A 68 -0.89 -8.05 -5.99
C PRO A 68 -1.41 -6.98 -6.94
N CYS A 69 -2.71 -7.03 -7.19
CA CYS A 69 -3.52 -6.05 -7.92
C CYS A 69 -3.59 -4.68 -7.20
N ILE A 70 -2.47 -4.20 -6.63
CA ILE A 70 -2.38 -3.02 -5.77
C ILE A 70 -2.88 -1.77 -6.50
N ALA A 71 -2.65 -1.67 -7.80
CA ALA A 71 -3.14 -0.57 -8.63
C ALA A 71 -4.69 -0.49 -8.67
N HIS A 72 -5.39 -1.58 -8.38
CA HIS A 72 -6.85 -1.64 -8.43
C HIS A 72 -7.52 -1.35 -7.09
N TYR A 73 -6.74 -1.16 -6.02
CA TYR A 73 -7.30 -0.69 -4.76
C TYR A 73 -7.74 0.77 -4.86
N ASP A 74 -9.00 1.01 -4.50
CA ASP A 74 -9.53 2.35 -4.25
C ASP A 74 -8.91 2.96 -2.98
N ALA A 75 -9.37 4.16 -2.59
CA ALA A 75 -8.79 4.88 -1.46
C ALA A 75 -8.90 4.10 -0.13
N LYS A 76 -10.06 3.46 0.10
CA LYS A 76 -10.29 2.66 1.31
C LYS A 76 -9.52 1.34 1.28
N GLY A 77 -9.53 0.64 0.16
CA GLY A 77 -8.76 -0.59 -0.05
C GLY A 77 -7.27 -0.33 0.14
N LEU A 78 -6.74 0.75 -0.44
CA LEU A 78 -5.34 1.11 -0.28
C LEU A 78 -5.03 1.39 1.20
N ARG A 79 -5.82 2.25 1.86
CA ARG A 79 -5.64 2.54 3.29
C ARG A 79 -5.64 1.26 4.15
N TYR A 80 -6.47 0.28 3.81
CA TYR A 80 -6.56 -0.98 4.54
C TYR A 80 -5.35 -1.89 4.32
N TYR A 81 -4.93 -2.12 3.07
CA TYR A 81 -3.85 -3.07 2.76
C TYR A 81 -2.44 -2.48 2.89
N LEU A 82 -2.29 -1.17 2.70
CA LEU A 82 -0.99 -0.48 2.69
C LEU A 82 -0.11 -0.74 3.91
N PRO A 83 -0.59 -0.73 5.17
CA PRO A 83 0.29 -1.04 6.31
C PRO A 83 0.88 -2.45 6.20
N ARG A 84 0.09 -3.44 5.77
CA ARG A 84 0.58 -4.82 5.61
C ARG A 84 1.61 -4.93 4.49
N LEU A 85 1.37 -4.24 3.37
CA LEU A 85 2.28 -4.14 2.24
C LEU A 85 3.61 -3.47 2.64
N ILE A 86 3.58 -2.33 3.32
CA ILE A 86 4.78 -1.65 3.83
C ILE A 86 5.58 -2.57 4.76
N LEU A 87 4.92 -3.24 5.71
CA LEU A 87 5.62 -4.13 6.64
C LEU A 87 6.21 -5.35 5.93
N SER A 88 5.57 -5.83 4.86
CA SER A 88 6.10 -6.92 4.04
C SER A 88 7.36 -6.52 3.27
N VAL A 89 7.46 -5.28 2.77
CA VAL A 89 8.68 -4.74 2.15
C VAL A 89 9.83 -4.70 3.16
N LEU A 90 9.57 -4.24 4.39
CA LEU A 90 10.58 -4.24 5.46
C LEU A 90 11.01 -5.64 5.91
N ALA A 91 10.12 -6.62 5.79
CA ALA A 91 10.40 -8.00 6.17
C ALA A 91 11.22 -8.73 5.10
N ASN A 92 10.85 -8.55 3.84
CA ASN A 92 11.47 -9.20 2.70
C ASN A 92 11.35 -8.28 1.47
N TYR A 93 12.41 -7.51 1.24
CA TYR A 93 12.58 -6.76 0.01
C TYR A 93 13.12 -7.67 -1.08
N ASP A 94 12.42 -7.68 -2.20
CA ASP A 94 12.75 -8.39 -3.43
C ASP A 94 12.25 -7.52 -4.59
N ASN A 95 13.16 -6.91 -5.33
CA ASN A 95 12.84 -5.99 -6.43
C ASN A 95 12.19 -6.70 -7.63
N THR A 96 12.16 -8.03 -7.65
CA THR A 96 11.44 -8.81 -8.67
C THR A 96 10.02 -9.19 -8.25
N SER A 97 9.69 -9.01 -6.97
CA SER A 97 8.35 -9.29 -6.44
C SER A 97 7.36 -8.20 -6.86
N MET A 98 6.28 -8.60 -7.52
CA MET A 98 5.17 -7.71 -7.85
C MET A 98 4.58 -7.01 -6.62
N ARG A 99 4.64 -7.65 -5.44
CA ARG A 99 4.18 -7.06 -4.18
C ARG A 99 5.04 -5.85 -3.82
N VAL A 100 6.36 -6.01 -3.90
CA VAL A 100 7.31 -4.94 -3.60
C VAL A 100 7.18 -3.83 -4.64
N ILE A 101 7.26 -4.17 -5.94
CA ILE A 101 7.13 -3.23 -7.05
C ILE A 101 5.83 -2.42 -6.91
N GLY A 102 4.69 -3.08 -6.77
CA GLY A 102 3.39 -2.43 -6.65
C GLY A 102 3.25 -1.60 -5.37
N THR A 103 3.88 -2.00 -4.26
CA THR A 103 3.90 -1.20 -3.03
C THR A 103 4.68 0.09 -3.21
N LEU A 104 5.88 0.02 -3.79
CA LEU A 104 6.73 1.19 -4.01
C LEU A 104 6.08 2.15 -5.03
N GLN A 105 5.52 1.62 -6.12
CA GLN A 105 4.75 2.40 -7.09
C GLN A 105 3.52 3.06 -6.45
N ALA A 106 2.78 2.36 -5.59
CA ALA A 106 1.65 2.96 -4.87
C ALA A 106 2.07 4.11 -3.95
N LEU A 107 3.33 4.19 -3.55
CA LEU A 107 3.91 5.27 -2.74
C LEU A 107 4.62 6.34 -3.58
N TYR A 108 4.75 6.17 -4.89
CA TYR A 108 5.41 7.14 -5.77
C TYR A 108 4.38 7.88 -6.64
N PRO A 109 3.91 9.07 -6.22
CA PRO A 109 2.94 9.84 -6.99
C PRO A 109 3.60 10.49 -8.21
N GLU A 110 3.63 9.78 -9.33
CA GLU A 110 4.16 10.26 -10.60
C GLU A 110 3.34 11.43 -11.15
N PRO A 111 3.96 12.43 -11.80
CA PRO A 111 3.24 13.58 -12.36
C PRO A 111 2.09 13.20 -13.29
N GLU A 112 2.32 12.21 -14.14
CA GLU A 112 1.34 11.76 -15.13
C GLU A 112 0.10 11.13 -14.48
N PHE A 113 0.26 10.55 -13.28
CA PHE A 113 -0.80 9.87 -12.54
C PHE A 113 -1.16 10.58 -11.23
N TRP A 114 -0.83 11.87 -11.11
CA TRP A 114 -0.94 12.60 -9.84
C TRP A 114 -2.36 12.54 -9.25
N GLU A 115 -3.38 12.83 -10.06
CA GLU A 115 -4.78 12.81 -9.62
C GLU A 115 -5.22 11.41 -9.16
N TYR A 116 -4.74 10.36 -9.84
CA TYR A 116 -4.99 8.98 -9.47
C TYR A 116 -4.40 8.65 -8.09
N HIS A 117 -3.15 9.06 -7.82
CA HIS A 117 -2.54 8.88 -6.50
C HIS A 117 -3.25 9.70 -5.42
N MET A 118 -3.55 10.97 -5.68
CA MET A 118 -4.23 11.84 -4.71
C MET A 118 -5.62 11.32 -4.35
N LYS A 119 -6.35 10.77 -5.34
CA LYS A 119 -7.63 10.09 -5.10
C LYS A 119 -7.45 8.88 -4.18
N ARG A 120 -6.40 8.07 -4.36
CA ARG A 120 -6.15 6.91 -3.50
C ARG A 120 -5.64 7.28 -2.11
N TYR A 121 -4.99 8.43 -1.97
CA TYR A 121 -4.52 8.94 -0.67
C TYR A 121 -5.59 9.73 0.10
N SER A 122 -6.78 9.94 -0.47
CA SER A 122 -7.81 10.81 0.13
C SER A 122 -8.33 10.30 1.48
N GLU A 123 -8.30 8.99 1.71
CA GLU A 123 -8.76 8.35 2.94
C GLU A 123 -7.68 8.31 4.04
N LEU A 124 -6.42 8.61 3.71
CA LEU A 124 -5.32 8.62 4.67
C LEU A 124 -5.39 9.87 5.55
N ASN A 125 -5.41 9.68 6.87
CA ASN A 125 -5.31 10.79 7.81
C ASN A 125 -3.85 11.26 7.98
N ASN A 126 -3.64 12.37 8.69
CA ASN A 126 -2.30 12.95 8.87
C ASN A 126 -1.33 12.02 9.61
N GLU A 127 -1.80 11.24 10.58
CA GLU A 127 -0.97 10.27 11.30
C GLU A 127 -0.47 9.15 10.38
N GLN A 128 -1.35 8.62 9.52
CA GLN A 128 -1.03 7.62 8.51
C GLN A 128 -0.07 8.16 7.47
N LYS A 129 -0.29 9.38 6.97
CA LYS A 129 0.62 10.03 6.01
C LYS A 129 2.00 10.28 6.62
N ARG A 130 2.05 10.73 7.88
CA ARG A 130 3.32 10.87 8.62
C ARG A 130 4.04 9.53 8.79
N ALA A 131 3.31 8.47 9.13
CA ALA A 131 3.88 7.14 9.27
C ALA A 131 4.45 6.61 7.94
N ILE A 132 3.73 6.82 6.83
CA ILE A 132 4.21 6.48 5.48
C ILE A 132 5.44 7.32 5.12
N ALA A 133 5.44 8.63 5.41
CA ALA A 133 6.56 9.50 5.11
C ALA A 133 7.84 9.07 5.84
N LEU A 134 7.73 8.69 7.12
CA LEU A 134 8.86 8.14 7.89
C LEU A 134 9.38 6.83 7.30
N PHE A 135 8.49 5.97 6.82
CA PHE A 135 8.87 4.76 6.09
C PHE A 135 9.61 5.10 4.79
N VAL A 136 9.06 5.97 3.93
CA VAL A 136 9.67 6.35 2.64
C VAL A 136 11.05 6.99 2.85
N GLU A 137 11.20 7.86 3.86
CA GLU A 137 12.49 8.46 4.21
C GLU A 137 13.52 7.42 4.69
N SER A 138 13.07 6.46 5.50
CA SER A 138 13.98 5.51 6.15
C SER A 138 14.33 4.32 5.26
N LEU A 139 13.45 3.92 4.33
CA LEU A 139 13.56 2.67 3.57
C LEU A 139 14.93 2.44 2.92
N PRO A 140 15.56 3.42 2.22
CA PRO A 140 16.87 3.22 1.60
C PRO A 140 18.00 2.86 2.59
N ASN A 141 17.83 3.17 3.87
CA ASN A 141 18.79 2.85 4.93
C ASN A 141 18.42 1.58 5.71
N LEU A 142 17.20 1.07 5.53
CA LEU A 142 16.69 -0.10 6.25
C LEU A 142 16.82 -1.39 5.45
N VAL A 143 16.82 -1.30 4.12
CA VAL A 143 16.98 -2.43 3.21
C VAL A 143 17.96 -2.06 2.09
N GLY A 144 18.64 -3.06 1.51
CA GLY A 144 19.51 -2.87 0.36
C GLY A 144 18.70 -2.70 -0.93
N LEU A 145 18.08 -1.53 -1.11
CA LEU A 145 17.37 -1.20 -2.36
C LEU A 145 18.32 -1.25 -3.56
N ASP A 146 17.79 -1.68 -4.71
CA ASP A 146 18.47 -1.44 -5.97
C ASP A 146 18.47 0.07 -6.32
N TRP A 147 19.14 0.41 -7.41
CA TRP A 147 19.29 1.81 -7.80
C TRP A 147 17.95 2.44 -8.22
N ASP A 148 17.12 1.72 -8.94
CA ASP A 148 15.85 2.23 -9.46
C ASP A 148 14.84 2.51 -8.34
N ASP A 149 14.65 1.56 -7.42
CA ASP A 149 13.77 1.70 -6.27
C ASP A 149 14.25 2.79 -5.31
N ARG A 150 15.57 2.91 -5.11
CA ARG A 150 16.14 4.00 -4.32
C ARG A 150 15.80 5.36 -4.92
N VAL A 151 16.02 5.54 -6.23
CA VAL A 151 15.70 6.79 -6.93
C VAL A 151 14.20 7.06 -6.88
N MET A 152 13.36 6.03 -7.00
CA MET A 152 11.90 6.14 -6.87
C MET A 152 11.51 6.69 -5.50
N MET A 153 12.04 6.14 -4.41
CA MET A 153 11.71 6.57 -3.05
C MET A 153 12.24 7.96 -2.72
N GLU A 154 13.42 8.33 -3.19
CA GLU A 154 13.95 9.70 -3.06
C GLU A 154 13.04 10.73 -3.77
N ARG A 155 12.52 10.37 -4.95
CA ARG A 155 11.57 11.22 -5.70
C ARG A 155 10.21 11.28 -5.02
N ALA A 156 9.67 10.15 -4.56
CA ALA A 156 8.43 10.07 -3.80
C ALA A 156 8.49 10.99 -2.57
N LEU A 157 9.59 10.91 -1.81
CA LEU A 157 9.83 11.74 -0.65
C LEU A 157 9.81 13.23 -1.02
N LYS A 158 10.60 13.63 -2.01
CA LYS A 158 10.71 15.03 -2.43
C LYS A 158 9.40 15.61 -2.95
N ARG A 159 8.60 14.81 -3.65
CA ARG A 159 7.38 15.28 -4.34
C ARG A 159 6.18 15.44 -3.41
N TYR A 160 6.00 14.52 -2.48
CA TYR A 160 4.78 14.46 -1.68
C TYR A 160 5.07 14.20 -0.20
N TRP A 161 5.82 13.16 0.13
CA TRP A 161 5.86 12.71 1.53
C TRP A 161 6.61 13.63 2.49
N ARG A 162 7.56 14.44 2.01
CA ARG A 162 8.38 15.31 2.86
C ARG A 162 7.56 16.31 3.68
N GLU A 163 6.39 16.74 3.19
CA GLU A 163 5.55 17.71 3.92
C GLU A 163 5.01 17.14 5.25
N TYR A 164 4.93 15.81 5.39
CA TYR A 164 4.41 15.13 6.58
C TYR A 164 5.49 14.78 7.61
N LEU A 165 6.75 15.20 7.39
CA LEU A 165 7.87 15.00 8.32
C LEU A 165 8.13 16.19 9.24
N ALA A 166 7.37 17.29 9.09
CA ALA A 166 7.46 18.49 9.91
C ALA A 166 6.77 18.34 11.28
#